data_AF-A0A179FBF3-F1
#
_entry.id   AF-A0A179FBF3-F1
#
_cell.length_a   1.000
_cell.length_b   1.000
_cell.length_c   1.000
_cell.angle_alpha   90.00
_cell.angle_beta   90.00
_cell.angle_gamma   90.00
#
_symmetry.space_group_name_H-M   'P 1'
#
loop_
_entity.id
_entity.type
_entity.pdbx_description
1 polymer ?
#
loop_
_entity_poly.entity_id
_entity_poly.type
_entity_poly.pdbx_seq_one_letter_code
_entity_poly.pdbx_strand_id
1 'polypeptide(L)'
;MLFRRMAGGLVSLLCFTLSSLPIASTTGVTGAYERIGPLYQTYRIAVATWTAKQTKILPGLAELGGSHPNGGANFREMINFIDYGYEDGNGLTEDWYKEHEIDLNDPEPHKTAVEMDYFGKTGNIDLGRLFAGNVALWSDAISRIRTVLKSANDEMKEKGKISDLDHYRDRLEVCHKEILKLRGSDMVGGSNGKKALVQAIKKKWTGALVEVKVEDWEHDSTVRIFSLDENDIVAKSPPGLFTVEEVKAFTGSYGTNEQDSGVAKNHFSVIKEHETTKDAEKEWRAKPNC
;
A
#
# COMPACT_ATOMS: atom_id res chain seq x y z
N MET A 1 6.40 40.23 -42.69
CA MET A 1 5.69 38.93 -42.63
C MET A 1 6.28 38.02 -41.54
N LEU A 2 6.31 38.51 -40.30
CA LEU A 2 6.50 37.72 -39.09
C LEU A 2 5.25 37.97 -38.23
N PHE A 3 4.87 37.05 -37.35
CA PHE A 3 3.69 37.08 -36.44
C PHE A 3 2.46 36.21 -36.77
N ARG A 4 2.61 35.04 -37.43
CA ARG A 4 1.51 34.04 -37.44
C ARG A 4 1.88 32.57 -37.24
N ARG A 5 3.10 32.23 -36.82
CA ARG A 5 3.50 30.82 -36.62
C ARG A 5 3.91 30.41 -35.20
N MET A 6 3.83 31.29 -34.20
CA MET A 6 4.26 30.95 -32.82
C MET A 6 3.13 30.56 -31.85
N ALA A 7 1.86 30.56 -32.27
CA ALA A 7 0.75 30.19 -31.39
C ALA A 7 0.47 28.67 -31.32
N GLY A 8 0.99 27.87 -32.27
CA GLY A 8 0.79 26.42 -32.29
C GLY A 8 1.78 25.60 -31.45
N GLY A 9 2.90 26.20 -31.04
CA GLY A 9 3.96 25.52 -30.30
C GLY A 9 3.79 25.54 -28.77
N LEU A 10 3.09 26.52 -28.22
CA LEU A 10 2.96 26.68 -26.77
C LEU A 10 1.81 25.85 -26.17
N VAL A 11 0.73 25.63 -26.93
CA VAL A 11 -0.42 24.82 -26.47
C VAL A 11 -0.09 23.32 -26.49
N SER A 12 0.84 22.89 -27.33
CA SER A 12 1.29 21.49 -27.36
C SER A 12 2.29 21.15 -26.24
N LEU A 13 3.00 22.14 -25.67
CA LEU A 13 3.93 21.88 -24.57
C LEU A 13 3.23 21.83 -23.20
N LEU A 14 2.17 22.61 -23.00
CA LEU A 14 1.36 22.59 -21.76
C LEU A 14 0.44 21.36 -21.65
N CYS A 15 0.07 20.73 -22.78
CA CYS A 15 -0.69 19.47 -22.76
C CYS A 15 0.18 18.23 -22.55
N PHE A 16 1.50 18.30 -22.82
CA PHE A 16 2.42 17.19 -22.54
C PHE A 16 2.94 17.16 -21.11
N THR A 17 2.79 18.25 -20.34
CA THR A 17 3.12 18.30 -18.92
C THR A 17 1.95 17.92 -17.99
N LEU A 18 0.75 17.65 -18.53
CA LEU A 18 -0.44 17.24 -17.76
C LEU A 18 -0.63 15.71 -17.64
N SER A 19 0.25 14.88 -18.22
CA SER A 19 0.05 13.42 -18.18
C SER A 19 1.29 12.53 -18.10
N SER A 20 2.47 13.05 -17.77
CA SER A 20 3.67 12.22 -17.59
C SER A 20 3.85 11.69 -16.17
N LEU A 21 3.06 12.18 -15.21
CA LEU A 21 3.08 11.67 -13.84
C LEU A 21 2.38 10.29 -13.81
N PRO A 22 3.07 9.22 -13.37
CA PRO A 22 2.44 7.93 -13.15
C PRO A 22 1.14 8.09 -12.36
N ILE A 23 0.13 7.38 -12.83
CA ILE A 23 -1.10 7.17 -12.07
C ILE A 23 -0.69 6.33 -10.86
N ALA A 24 -1.32 6.52 -9.70
CA ALA A 24 -1.34 5.45 -8.71
C ALA A 24 -1.65 4.16 -9.48
N SER A 25 -0.65 3.30 -9.51
CA SER A 25 -0.70 2.00 -10.12
C SER A 25 0.05 1.16 -9.12
N THR A 26 -0.48 0.02 -8.70
CA THR A 26 0.18 -0.80 -7.68
C THR A 26 1.43 -1.54 -8.19
N THR A 27 2.20 -0.86 -9.04
CA THR A 27 3.50 -1.17 -9.62
C THR A 27 4.44 -0.01 -9.27
N GLY A 28 5.75 -0.16 -9.48
CA GLY A 28 6.68 0.90 -9.12
C GLY A 28 6.72 1.15 -7.60
N VAL A 29 7.07 2.37 -7.20
CA VAL A 29 7.13 2.84 -5.80
C VAL A 29 5.86 2.57 -4.99
N THR A 30 4.69 2.70 -5.59
CA THR A 30 3.39 2.47 -4.94
C THR A 30 3.11 0.99 -4.72
N GLY A 31 3.51 0.13 -5.66
CA GLY A 31 3.48 -1.33 -5.47
C GLY A 31 4.52 -1.82 -4.45
N ALA A 32 5.69 -1.18 -4.42
CA ALA A 32 6.70 -1.39 -3.40
C ALA A 32 6.13 -1.08 -2.02
N TYR A 33 5.60 0.13 -1.86
CA TYR A 33 5.05 0.62 -0.60
C TYR A 33 3.98 -0.31 -0.04
N GLU A 34 3.07 -0.72 -0.91
CA GLU A 34 1.99 -1.62 -0.56
C GLU A 34 2.48 -2.94 0.03
N ARG A 35 3.51 -3.53 -0.58
CA ARG A 35 4.02 -4.85 -0.18
C ARG A 35 4.93 -4.74 1.04
N ILE A 36 5.85 -3.79 1.01
CA ILE A 36 7.00 -3.75 1.90
C ILE A 36 6.65 -3.05 3.20
N GLY A 37 5.92 -1.93 3.16
CA GLY A 37 5.60 -1.16 4.36
C GLY A 37 4.90 -2.01 5.43
N PRO A 38 3.78 -2.68 5.10
CA PRO A 38 3.10 -3.57 6.04
C PRO A 38 3.93 -4.76 6.50
N LEU A 39 4.68 -5.42 5.59
CA LEU A 39 5.55 -6.54 5.95
C LEU A 39 6.63 -6.12 6.93
N TYR A 40 7.27 -4.98 6.67
CA TYR A 40 8.35 -4.46 7.49
C TYR A 40 7.87 -4.12 8.90
N GLN A 41 6.76 -3.39 9.03
CA GLN A 41 6.22 -3.07 10.35
C GLN A 41 5.74 -4.31 11.09
N THR A 42 5.15 -5.28 10.38
CA THR A 42 4.76 -6.58 10.96
C THR A 42 5.98 -7.36 11.47
N TYR A 43 7.08 -7.35 10.72
CA TYR A 43 8.34 -7.93 11.16
C TYR A 43 8.88 -7.24 12.41
N ARG A 44 8.88 -5.90 12.46
CA ARG A 44 9.31 -5.14 13.65
C ARG A 44 8.47 -5.45 14.88
N ILE A 45 7.15 -5.60 14.71
CA ILE A 45 6.24 -6.04 15.77
C ILE A 45 6.59 -7.47 16.22
N ALA A 46 6.81 -8.39 15.28
CA ALA A 46 7.19 -9.76 15.61
C ALA A 46 8.54 -9.84 16.35
N VAL A 47 9.56 -9.10 15.90
CA VAL A 47 10.87 -9.07 16.57
C VAL A 47 10.77 -8.46 17.97
N ALA A 48 9.96 -7.41 18.15
CA ALA A 48 9.75 -6.82 19.46
C ALA A 48 9.12 -7.80 20.45
N THR A 49 8.41 -8.83 19.97
CA THR A 49 7.90 -9.88 20.86
C THR A 49 8.92 -10.96 21.15
N TRP A 50 9.99 -11.13 20.37
CA TRP A 50 10.96 -12.22 20.50
C TRP A 50 11.72 -12.15 21.83
N THR A 51 11.60 -13.21 22.62
CA THR A 51 12.49 -13.54 23.74
C THR A 51 13.37 -14.74 23.36
N ALA A 52 14.42 -15.00 24.14
CA ALA A 52 15.36 -16.11 23.91
C ALA A 52 14.73 -17.52 23.84
N LYS A 53 13.44 -17.67 24.16
CA LYS A 53 12.73 -18.98 24.24
C LYS A 53 11.47 -19.08 23.36
N GLN A 54 11.21 -18.12 22.48
CA GLN A 54 9.96 -18.08 21.71
C GLN A 54 10.01 -18.81 20.37
N THR A 55 8.87 -19.38 19.99
CA THR A 55 8.56 -19.76 18.61
C THR A 55 8.48 -18.50 17.76
N LYS A 56 9.46 -18.31 16.88
CA LYS A 56 9.51 -17.14 16.01
C LYS A 56 8.36 -17.21 15.00
N ILE A 57 7.55 -16.15 14.96
CA ILE A 57 6.31 -16.08 14.17
C ILE A 57 6.59 -16.09 12.64
N LEU A 58 7.84 -15.83 12.24
CA LEU A 58 8.33 -15.93 10.87
C LEU A 58 9.47 -16.98 10.82
N PRO A 59 9.16 -18.27 10.63
CA PRO A 59 10.09 -19.38 10.88
C PRO A 59 11.30 -19.44 9.95
N GLY A 60 11.34 -18.70 8.83
CA GLY A 60 12.53 -18.62 7.96
C GLY A 60 13.46 -17.42 8.25
N LEU A 61 12.91 -16.29 8.68
CA LEU A 61 13.72 -15.09 9.02
C LEU A 61 14.49 -15.29 10.32
N ALA A 62 13.95 -16.15 11.18
CA ALA A 62 14.54 -16.66 12.39
C ALA A 62 15.99 -17.16 12.26
N GLU A 63 16.30 -17.78 11.13
CA GLU A 63 17.51 -18.58 10.91
C GLU A 63 18.64 -17.75 10.28
N LEU A 64 18.33 -16.58 9.70
CA LEU A 64 19.32 -15.70 9.08
C LEU A 64 20.19 -14.93 10.07
N GLY A 65 19.85 -14.94 11.36
CA GLY A 65 20.63 -14.31 12.42
C GLY A 65 20.52 -12.77 12.39
N GLY A 66 20.11 -12.19 13.51
CA GLY A 66 20.00 -10.74 13.65
C GLY A 66 18.84 -10.34 14.55
N SER A 67 19.12 -10.13 15.83
CA SER A 67 18.29 -9.32 16.71
C SER A 67 18.90 -7.92 16.71
N HIS A 68 18.88 -7.22 15.57
CA HIS A 68 19.39 -5.86 15.56
C HIS A 68 18.34 -4.91 16.16
N PRO A 69 18.66 -4.21 17.26
CA PRO A 69 17.67 -3.39 17.98
C PRO A 69 17.20 -2.16 17.19
N ASN A 70 17.85 -1.80 16.08
CA ASN A 70 17.59 -0.56 15.36
C ASN A 70 17.34 -0.76 13.85
N GLY A 71 16.19 -0.24 13.43
CA GLY A 71 16.10 0.68 12.30
C GLY A 71 16.18 0.13 10.88
N GLY A 72 17.31 -0.49 10.49
CA GLY A 72 17.58 -0.82 9.08
C GLY A 72 18.42 -2.03 8.80
N ALA A 73 19.20 -2.52 9.77
CA ALA A 73 19.75 -3.86 9.67
C ALA A 73 18.60 -4.88 9.50
N ASN A 74 17.49 -4.65 10.21
CA ASN A 74 16.24 -5.39 10.10
C ASN A 74 15.57 -5.25 8.72
N PHE A 75 15.62 -4.05 8.11
CA PHE A 75 15.08 -3.83 6.77
C PHE A 75 15.93 -4.55 5.71
N ARG A 76 17.25 -4.34 5.75
CA ARG A 76 18.23 -5.06 4.92
C ARG A 76 18.11 -6.57 5.05
N GLU A 77 18.00 -7.10 6.27
CA GLU A 77 17.81 -8.53 6.53
C GLU A 77 16.50 -9.05 5.94
N MET A 78 15.40 -8.30 6.10
CA MET A 78 14.13 -8.63 5.46
C MET A 78 14.25 -8.63 3.94
N ILE A 79 14.98 -7.67 3.34
CA ILE A 79 15.15 -7.60 1.88
C ILE A 79 16.02 -8.76 1.40
N ASN A 80 17.18 -8.97 1.99
CA ASN A 80 18.06 -10.08 1.65
C ASN A 80 17.38 -11.45 1.82
N PHE A 81 16.45 -11.59 2.78
CA PHE A 81 15.62 -12.78 2.91
C PHE A 81 14.62 -12.95 1.76
N ILE A 82 13.98 -11.85 1.35
CA ILE A 82 12.95 -11.83 0.29
C ILE A 82 13.54 -12.06 -1.10
N ASP A 83 14.78 -11.63 -1.31
CA ASP A 83 15.33 -11.30 -2.63
C ASP A 83 16.46 -12.23 -3.12
N TYR A 84 16.65 -13.39 -2.48
CA TYR A 84 17.71 -14.35 -2.84
C TYR A 84 19.17 -13.84 -2.75
N GLY A 85 19.42 -12.53 -2.54
CA GLY A 85 20.75 -11.93 -2.56
C GLY A 85 21.74 -12.53 -1.56
N TYR A 86 21.24 -13.19 -0.51
CA TYR A 86 22.08 -13.87 0.46
C TYR A 86 22.69 -15.19 -0.06
N GLU A 87 22.03 -15.89 -0.98
CA GLU A 87 22.50 -17.18 -1.50
C GLU A 87 23.58 -17.01 -2.58
N ASP A 88 23.58 -15.89 -3.32
CA ASP A 88 24.53 -15.60 -4.41
C ASP A 88 25.65 -14.61 -4.03
N GLY A 89 25.76 -14.19 -2.77
CA GLY A 89 26.79 -13.24 -2.31
C GLY A 89 26.62 -11.80 -2.82
N ASN A 90 25.45 -11.48 -3.39
CA ASN A 90 25.10 -10.17 -3.96
C ASN A 90 24.07 -9.40 -3.11
N GLY A 91 23.99 -9.71 -1.80
CA GLY A 91 23.11 -9.01 -0.88
C GLY A 91 23.48 -7.53 -0.72
N LEU A 92 22.51 -6.70 -0.35
CA LEU A 92 22.74 -5.28 -0.13
C LEU A 92 23.68 -5.08 1.08
N THR A 93 24.86 -4.49 0.88
CA THR A 93 25.87 -4.27 1.93
C THR A 93 25.68 -2.92 2.62
N GLU A 94 26.20 -2.73 3.85
CA GLU A 94 26.14 -1.42 4.52
C GLU A 94 26.83 -0.30 3.75
N ASP A 95 27.93 -0.63 3.09
CA ASP A 95 28.70 0.33 2.32
C ASP A 95 27.91 0.80 1.10
N TRP A 96 27.14 -0.10 0.47
CA TRP A 96 26.20 0.28 -0.59
C TRP A 96 25.17 1.32 -0.08
N TYR A 97 24.57 1.12 1.10
CA TYR A 97 23.59 2.08 1.64
C TYR A 97 24.21 3.43 2.00
N LYS A 98 25.44 3.42 2.56
CA LYS A 98 26.19 4.64 2.87
C LYS A 98 26.54 5.43 1.61
N GLU A 99 26.96 4.75 0.54
CA GLU A 99 27.28 5.36 -0.76
C GLU A 99 26.07 6.06 -1.40
N HIS A 100 24.86 5.67 -1.03
CA HIS A 100 23.60 6.19 -1.59
C HIS A 100 22.83 7.10 -0.61
N GLU A 101 23.46 7.52 0.49
CA GLU A 101 22.87 8.42 1.50
C GLU A 101 21.56 7.91 2.12
N ILE A 102 21.37 6.58 2.15
CA ILE A 102 20.18 5.95 2.72
C ILE A 102 20.39 5.74 4.23
N ASP A 103 19.55 6.38 5.05
CA ASP A 103 19.54 6.15 6.48
C ASP A 103 18.84 4.83 6.80
N LEU A 104 19.65 3.78 6.96
CA LEU A 104 19.17 2.49 7.45
C LEU A 104 18.38 2.64 8.75
N ASN A 105 18.73 3.55 9.65
CA ASN A 105 17.99 3.64 10.91
C ASN A 105 16.60 4.23 10.77
N ASP A 106 16.27 4.81 9.61
CA ASP A 106 14.98 5.41 9.36
C ASP A 106 13.90 4.33 9.16
N PRO A 107 12.94 4.19 10.09
CA PRO A 107 11.90 3.18 9.96
C PRO A 107 10.72 3.67 9.09
N GLU A 108 10.88 4.75 8.31
CA GLU A 108 9.84 5.38 7.51
C GLU A 108 9.44 4.53 6.28
N PRO A 109 8.21 3.97 6.26
CA PRO A 109 7.76 3.05 5.21
C PRO A 109 7.84 3.60 3.79
N HIS A 110 7.79 4.92 3.60
CA HIS A 110 7.80 5.56 2.29
C HIS A 110 9.21 5.59 1.68
N LYS A 111 10.24 5.95 2.47
CA LYS A 111 11.64 5.89 2.02
C LYS A 111 12.05 4.47 1.66
N THR A 112 11.69 3.54 2.55
CA THR A 112 11.84 2.10 2.35
C THR A 112 11.25 1.60 1.02
N ALA A 113 10.09 2.12 0.62
CA ALA A 113 9.42 1.74 -0.62
C ALA A 113 10.10 2.33 -1.87
N VAL A 114 10.47 3.61 -1.82
CA VAL A 114 11.21 4.31 -2.88
C VAL A 114 12.53 3.59 -3.16
N GLU A 115 13.24 3.22 -2.09
CA GLU A 115 14.51 2.51 -2.17
C GLU A 115 14.35 1.14 -2.85
N MET A 116 13.34 0.35 -2.50
CA MET A 116 13.14 -0.96 -3.14
C MET A 116 12.71 -0.89 -4.60
N ASP A 117 11.94 0.13 -4.96
CA ASP A 117 11.59 0.35 -6.36
C ASP A 117 12.80 0.70 -7.21
N TYR A 118 13.67 1.54 -6.67
CA TYR A 118 14.93 1.91 -7.30
C TYR A 118 15.80 0.68 -7.63
N PHE A 119 15.75 -0.38 -6.83
CA PHE A 119 16.48 -1.63 -7.09
C PHE A 119 15.83 -2.59 -8.08
N GLY A 120 14.66 -2.26 -8.65
CA GLY A 120 13.94 -3.12 -9.58
C GLY A 120 13.35 -4.39 -8.95
N LYS A 121 13.18 -4.40 -7.63
CA LYS A 121 12.84 -5.61 -6.85
C LYS A 121 11.36 -5.70 -6.45
N THR A 122 10.56 -4.79 -6.96
CA THR A 122 9.15 -4.60 -6.59
C THR A 122 8.21 -5.63 -7.22
N GLY A 123 8.66 -6.29 -8.30
CA GLY A 123 7.88 -7.26 -9.05
C GLY A 123 7.85 -8.69 -8.47
N ASN A 124 8.96 -9.14 -7.86
CA ASN A 124 9.23 -10.57 -7.59
C ASN A 124 9.51 -10.90 -6.12
N ILE A 125 8.83 -10.23 -5.18
CA ILE A 125 8.85 -10.63 -3.77
C ILE A 125 8.18 -12.01 -3.65
N ASP A 126 8.94 -13.05 -3.30
CA ASP A 126 8.37 -14.38 -3.06
C ASP A 126 7.59 -14.41 -1.74
N LEU A 127 6.28 -14.19 -1.86
CA LEU A 127 5.34 -14.20 -0.74
C LEU A 127 5.26 -15.56 -0.03
N GLY A 128 5.59 -16.66 -0.72
CA GLY A 128 5.58 -18.01 -0.15
C GLY A 128 6.69 -18.23 0.88
N ARG A 129 7.84 -17.58 0.70
CA ARG A 129 8.98 -17.69 1.63
C ARG A 129 8.73 -16.93 2.94
N LEU A 130 7.98 -15.83 2.89
CA LEU A 130 7.65 -14.99 4.05
C LEU A 130 6.72 -15.70 5.05
N PHE A 131 5.86 -16.60 4.58
CA PHE A 131 4.93 -17.30 5.43
C PHE A 131 4.96 -18.78 5.11
N ALA A 132 5.62 -19.62 5.90
CA ALA A 132 5.79 -21.09 5.74
C ALA A 132 4.65 -21.85 4.99
N GLY A 133 4.55 -21.68 3.67
CA GLY A 133 3.43 -22.09 2.83
C GLY A 133 3.24 -21.20 1.60
N ASN A 134 2.83 -21.79 0.47
CA ASN A 134 2.68 -21.07 -0.80
C ASN A 134 1.53 -20.05 -0.76
N VAL A 135 1.84 -18.79 -0.42
CA VAL A 135 0.92 -17.67 -0.58
C VAL A 135 1.03 -17.15 -2.01
N ALA A 136 0.03 -17.46 -2.85
CA ALA A 136 0.04 -17.05 -4.26
C ALA A 136 -0.49 -15.62 -4.48
N LEU A 137 -1.32 -15.11 -3.56
CA LEU A 137 -2.02 -13.82 -3.69
C LEU A 137 -1.64 -12.87 -2.56
N TRP A 138 -1.51 -11.59 -2.88
CA TRP A 138 -1.18 -10.55 -1.90
C TRP A 138 -2.27 -10.34 -0.83
N SER A 139 -3.55 -10.49 -1.19
CA SER A 139 -4.66 -10.45 -0.21
C SER A 139 -4.49 -11.50 0.90
N ASP A 140 -4.04 -12.69 0.54
CA ASP A 140 -3.84 -13.79 1.48
C ASP A 140 -2.63 -13.51 2.40
N ALA A 141 -1.60 -12.84 1.88
CA ALA A 141 -0.45 -12.38 2.67
C ALA A 141 -0.88 -11.36 3.74
N ILE A 142 -1.77 -10.41 3.41
CA ILE A 142 -2.32 -9.44 4.37
C ILE A 142 -3.10 -10.14 5.49
N SER A 143 -3.89 -11.17 5.16
CA SER A 143 -4.58 -11.99 6.17
C SER A 143 -3.60 -12.69 7.12
N ARG A 144 -2.47 -13.19 6.61
CA ARG A 144 -1.41 -13.77 7.44
C ARG A 144 -0.71 -12.72 8.31
N ILE A 145 -0.46 -11.52 7.80
CA ILE A 145 0.02 -10.37 8.60
C ILE A 145 -0.90 -10.16 9.82
N ARG A 146 -2.22 -10.12 9.62
CA ARG A 146 -3.19 -9.95 10.71
C ARG A 146 -3.05 -11.02 11.80
N THR A 147 -2.79 -12.27 11.41
CA THR A 147 -2.55 -13.37 12.36
C THR A 147 -1.30 -13.09 13.22
N VAL A 148 -0.21 -12.65 12.61
CA VAL A 148 1.03 -12.30 13.32
C VAL A 148 0.79 -11.16 14.32
N LEU A 149 0.09 -10.11 13.89
CA LEU A 149 -0.22 -8.95 14.73
C LEU A 149 -1.07 -9.37 15.93
N LYS A 150 -2.06 -10.25 15.73
CA LYS A 150 -2.88 -10.78 16.82
C LYS A 150 -2.04 -11.55 17.84
N SER A 151 -1.20 -12.48 17.37
CA SER A 151 -0.33 -13.26 18.26
C SER A 151 0.62 -12.37 19.06
N ALA A 152 1.24 -11.39 18.39
CA ALA A 152 2.12 -10.43 19.05
C ALA A 152 1.40 -9.58 20.10
N ASN A 153 0.17 -9.14 19.78
CA ASN A 153 -0.67 -8.38 20.69
C ASN A 153 -1.03 -9.19 21.95
N ASP A 154 -1.53 -10.40 21.78
CA ASP A 154 -1.99 -11.25 22.89
C ASP A 154 -0.83 -11.56 23.83
N GLU A 155 0.35 -11.85 23.27
CA GLU A 155 1.58 -12.11 24.03
C GLU A 155 2.10 -10.87 24.78
N MET A 156 2.18 -9.71 24.12
CA MET A 156 2.70 -8.50 24.76
C MET A 156 1.73 -7.94 25.82
N LYS A 157 0.43 -8.22 25.68
CA LYS A 157 -0.56 -7.98 26.73
C LYS A 157 -0.30 -8.86 27.95
N GLU A 158 -0.10 -10.17 27.76
CA GLU A 158 0.21 -11.10 28.85
C GLU A 158 1.50 -10.70 29.60
N LYS A 159 2.51 -10.21 28.87
CA LYS A 159 3.77 -9.73 29.43
C LYS A 159 3.70 -8.34 30.06
N GLY A 160 2.58 -7.63 29.96
CA GLY A 160 2.44 -6.24 30.44
C GLY A 160 3.30 -5.23 29.68
N LYS A 161 3.68 -5.53 28.43
CA LYS A 161 4.60 -4.75 27.59
C LYS A 161 3.97 -4.24 26.29
N ILE A 162 2.64 -4.19 26.24
CA ILE A 162 1.92 -3.86 25.00
C ILE A 162 2.32 -2.49 24.41
N SER A 163 2.72 -1.54 25.27
CA SER A 163 3.21 -0.21 24.88
C SER A 163 4.50 -0.25 24.05
N ASP A 164 5.30 -1.31 24.17
CA ASP A 164 6.55 -1.48 23.41
C ASP A 164 6.26 -1.66 21.90
N LEU A 165 5.01 -1.92 21.53
CA LEU A 165 4.57 -2.04 20.14
C LEU A 165 4.01 -0.74 19.56
N ASP A 166 3.68 0.26 20.36
CA ASP A 166 2.83 1.40 19.94
C ASP A 166 3.40 2.13 18.72
N HIS A 167 4.69 2.46 18.71
CA HIS A 167 5.32 3.18 17.61
C HIS A 167 5.37 2.36 16.30
N TYR A 168 5.47 1.03 16.37
CA TYR A 168 5.40 0.18 15.18
C TYR A 168 3.98 0.09 14.64
N ARG A 169 3.01 -0.01 15.54
CA ARG A 169 1.60 -0.09 15.16
C ARG A 169 1.12 1.23 14.56
N ASP A 170 1.57 2.37 15.08
CA ASP A 170 1.27 3.69 14.52
C ASP A 170 1.79 3.82 13.08
N ARG A 171 3.02 3.35 12.83
CA ARG A 171 3.58 3.31 11.47
C ARG A 171 2.83 2.36 10.56
N LEU A 172 2.42 1.19 11.05
CA LEU A 172 1.60 0.25 10.29
C LEU A 172 0.23 0.86 9.93
N GLU A 173 -0.36 1.66 10.82
CA GLU A 173 -1.60 2.38 10.54
C GLU A 173 -1.42 3.40 9.41
N VAL A 174 -0.28 4.12 9.38
CA VAL A 174 0.08 5.00 8.26
C VAL A 174 0.17 4.20 6.95
N CYS A 175 0.86 3.05 6.94
CA CYS A 175 0.91 2.17 5.78
C CYS A 175 -0.50 1.80 5.27
N HIS A 176 -1.38 1.38 6.17
CA HIS A 176 -2.75 1.01 5.79
C HIS A 176 -3.54 2.20 5.23
N LYS A 177 -3.42 3.39 5.81
CA LYS A 177 -4.10 4.60 5.28
C LYS A 177 -3.65 4.93 3.86
N GLU A 178 -2.34 4.95 3.63
CA GLU A 178 -1.78 5.28 2.32
C GLU A 178 -2.08 4.21 1.27
N ILE A 179 -2.03 2.93 1.62
CA ILE A 179 -2.38 1.85 0.70
C ILE A 179 -3.85 1.92 0.30
N LEU A 180 -4.75 2.20 1.26
CA LEU A 180 -6.17 2.37 0.96
C LEU A 180 -6.40 3.56 0.03
N LYS A 181 -5.65 4.65 0.21
CA LYS A 181 -5.65 5.81 -0.68
C LYS A 181 -5.20 5.44 -2.10
N LEU A 182 -4.08 4.71 -2.23
CA LEU A 182 -3.53 4.25 -3.50
C LEU A 182 -4.46 3.27 -4.21
N ARG A 183 -4.93 2.22 -3.53
CA ARG A 183 -5.84 1.22 -4.12
C ARG A 183 -7.20 1.82 -4.45
N GLY A 184 -7.72 2.72 -3.61
CA GLY A 184 -8.94 3.49 -3.92
C GLY A 184 -8.75 4.36 -5.17
N SER A 185 -7.58 4.96 -5.31
CA SER A 185 -7.20 5.70 -6.52
C SER A 185 -7.13 4.81 -7.75
N ASP A 186 -6.54 3.62 -7.66
CA ASP A 186 -6.52 2.66 -8.78
C ASP A 186 -7.93 2.21 -9.19
N MET A 187 -8.86 2.11 -8.23
CA MET A 187 -10.28 1.83 -8.52
C MET A 187 -10.93 2.96 -9.31
N VAL A 188 -10.64 4.22 -8.97
CA VAL A 188 -11.18 5.41 -9.65
C VAL A 188 -10.51 5.65 -11.00
N GLY A 189 -9.19 5.79 -11.00
CA GLY A 189 -8.36 6.10 -12.16
C GLY A 189 -8.23 4.93 -13.14
N GLY A 190 -8.41 3.70 -12.66
CA GLY A 190 -8.18 2.47 -13.41
C GLY A 190 -6.69 2.24 -13.70
N SER A 191 -6.26 0.98 -13.81
CA SER A 191 -4.91 0.68 -14.30
C SER A 191 -4.69 1.31 -15.68
N ASN A 192 -3.65 2.13 -15.80
CA ASN A 192 -3.33 2.94 -16.98
C ASN A 192 -4.35 4.05 -17.34
N GLY A 193 -5.15 4.53 -16.38
CA GLY A 193 -5.98 5.74 -16.58
C GLY A 193 -7.29 5.51 -17.31
N LYS A 194 -7.77 4.27 -17.34
CA LYS A 194 -9.01 3.88 -18.02
C LYS A 194 -10.29 4.30 -17.29
N LYS A 195 -10.18 4.90 -16.10
CA LYS A 195 -11.27 5.42 -15.27
C LYS A 195 -12.40 4.41 -15.05
N ALA A 196 -12.04 3.19 -14.62
CA ALA A 196 -12.94 2.04 -14.64
C ALA A 196 -14.21 2.24 -13.79
N LEU A 197 -14.06 2.74 -12.55
CA LEU A 197 -15.22 3.06 -11.70
C LEU A 197 -16.08 4.20 -12.28
N VAL A 198 -15.47 5.24 -12.86
CA VAL A 198 -16.20 6.33 -13.52
C VAL A 198 -17.07 5.80 -14.66
N GLN A 199 -16.51 4.91 -15.48
CA GLN A 199 -17.25 4.25 -16.56
C GLN A 199 -18.37 3.35 -16.02
N ALA A 200 -18.12 2.64 -14.91
CA ALA A 200 -19.12 1.80 -14.26
C ALA A 200 -20.31 2.61 -13.74
N ILE A 201 -20.06 3.77 -13.09
CA ILE A 201 -21.10 4.69 -12.63
C ILE A 201 -21.94 5.18 -13.82
N LYS A 202 -21.28 5.68 -14.88
CA LYS A 202 -21.97 6.19 -16.08
C LYS A 202 -22.76 5.12 -16.84
N LYS A 203 -22.32 3.86 -16.76
CA LYS A 203 -23.04 2.73 -17.35
C LYS A 203 -24.26 2.33 -16.52
N LYS A 204 -24.16 2.38 -15.18
CA LYS A 204 -25.27 2.06 -14.27
C LYS A 204 -26.35 3.14 -14.32
N TRP A 205 -25.94 4.41 -14.31
CA TRP A 205 -26.83 5.56 -14.33
C TRP A 205 -26.52 6.43 -15.55
N THR A 206 -27.22 6.16 -16.65
CA THR A 206 -27.09 6.93 -17.88
C THR A 206 -27.39 8.40 -17.62
N GLY A 207 -26.44 9.28 -17.94
CA GLY A 207 -26.55 10.72 -17.68
C GLY A 207 -25.83 11.20 -16.40
N ALA A 208 -25.22 10.29 -15.62
CA ALA A 208 -24.41 10.66 -14.46
C ALA A 208 -23.25 11.59 -14.84
N LEU A 209 -23.11 12.69 -14.12
CA LEU A 209 -22.00 13.63 -14.23
C LEU A 209 -20.99 13.35 -13.13
N VAL A 210 -19.91 12.69 -13.52
CA VAL A 210 -18.83 12.24 -12.62
C VAL A 210 -17.58 13.04 -12.90
N GLU A 211 -17.13 13.80 -11.89
CA GLU A 211 -15.87 14.51 -11.90
C GLU A 211 -14.87 13.79 -11.00
N VAL A 212 -13.65 13.63 -11.49
CA VAL A 212 -12.57 12.97 -10.74
C VAL A 212 -11.70 14.05 -10.14
N LYS A 213 -11.56 14.04 -8.81
CA LYS A 213 -10.58 14.87 -8.11
C LYS A 213 -9.21 14.23 -8.29
N VAL A 214 -8.21 15.06 -8.59
CA VAL A 214 -6.82 14.62 -8.82
C VAL A 214 -5.92 15.44 -7.94
N GLU A 215 -5.08 14.76 -7.18
CA GLU A 215 -4.04 15.37 -6.34
C GLU A 215 -2.73 14.59 -6.49
N ASP A 216 -1.61 15.25 -6.22
CA ASP A 216 -0.33 14.58 -6.12
C ASP A 216 -0.25 13.79 -4.81
N TRP A 217 0.42 12.65 -4.83
CA TRP A 217 0.68 11.89 -3.61
C TRP A 217 1.68 12.66 -2.75
N GLU A 218 1.39 12.82 -1.47
CA GLU A 218 2.19 13.64 -0.56
C GLU A 218 3.63 13.15 -0.38
N HIS A 219 3.89 11.87 -0.68
CA HIS A 219 5.21 11.26 -0.57
C HIS A 219 5.99 11.25 -1.89
N ASP A 220 5.31 11.40 -3.03
CA ASP A 220 5.94 11.45 -4.35
C ASP A 220 5.03 12.19 -5.33
N SER A 221 5.43 13.42 -5.69
CA SER A 221 4.68 14.26 -6.64
C SER A 221 4.61 13.67 -8.05
N THR A 222 5.37 12.62 -8.35
CA THR A 222 5.23 11.88 -9.61
C THR A 222 4.02 10.97 -9.62
N VAL A 223 3.44 10.65 -8.46
CA VAL A 223 2.27 9.77 -8.36
C VAL A 223 1.00 10.61 -8.21
N ARG A 224 -0.01 10.34 -9.04
CA ARG A 224 -1.33 10.98 -8.95
C ARG A 224 -2.37 10.10 -8.26
N ILE A 225 -3.07 10.70 -7.30
CA ILE A 225 -4.21 10.11 -6.58
C ILE A 225 -5.51 10.61 -7.21
N PHE A 226 -6.38 9.67 -7.55
CA PHE A 226 -7.70 9.92 -8.12
C PHE A 226 -8.77 9.60 -7.09
N SER A 227 -9.70 10.53 -6.86
CA SER A 227 -10.81 10.30 -5.93
C SER A 227 -12.12 10.78 -6.53
N LEU A 228 -13.21 10.26 -5.98
CA LEU A 228 -14.57 10.69 -6.26
C LEU A 228 -15.14 11.30 -5.00
N ASP A 229 -16.04 12.26 -5.19
CA ASP A 229 -16.86 12.79 -4.11
C ASP A 229 -18.32 12.48 -4.45
N GLU A 230 -18.91 11.56 -3.69
CA GLU A 230 -20.27 11.09 -3.95
C GLU A 230 -21.31 12.21 -3.82
N ASN A 231 -21.05 13.20 -2.95
CA ASN A 231 -21.95 14.36 -2.82
C ASN A 231 -21.88 15.23 -4.09
N ASP A 232 -20.67 15.49 -4.59
CA ASP A 232 -20.48 16.26 -5.82
C ASP A 232 -21.09 15.55 -7.04
N ILE A 233 -20.98 14.21 -7.12
CA ILE A 233 -21.58 13.42 -8.21
C ILE A 233 -23.11 13.60 -8.22
N VAL A 234 -23.76 13.51 -7.07
CA VAL A 234 -25.22 13.70 -6.95
C VAL A 234 -25.61 15.14 -7.26
N ALA A 235 -24.90 16.11 -6.69
CA ALA A 235 -25.21 17.53 -6.86
C ALA A 235 -25.08 18.00 -8.31
N LYS A 236 -24.14 17.43 -9.07
CA LYS A 236 -23.90 17.78 -10.48
C LYS A 236 -24.77 17.00 -11.45
N SER A 237 -25.23 15.80 -11.08
CA SER A 237 -26.04 14.95 -11.94
C SER A 237 -27.51 15.43 -12.04
N PRO A 238 -28.26 14.98 -13.06
CA PRO A 238 -29.69 15.28 -13.15
C PRO A 238 -30.44 14.94 -11.85
N PRO A 239 -31.32 15.84 -11.33
CA PRO A 239 -32.03 15.60 -10.09
C PRO A 239 -32.83 14.29 -10.11
N GLY A 240 -32.76 13.51 -9.02
CA GLY A 240 -33.50 12.26 -8.86
C GLY A 240 -32.90 11.05 -9.61
N LEU A 241 -31.74 11.19 -10.25
CA LEU A 241 -31.09 10.08 -10.95
C LEU A 241 -30.58 8.98 -10.00
N PHE A 242 -30.10 9.37 -8.82
CA PHE A 242 -29.68 8.50 -7.71
C PHE A 242 -29.44 9.34 -6.44
N THR A 243 -29.32 8.70 -5.27
CA THR A 243 -28.96 9.34 -3.99
C THR A 243 -27.47 9.18 -3.65
N VAL A 244 -26.99 9.94 -2.67
CA VAL A 244 -25.60 9.82 -2.17
C VAL A 244 -25.34 8.42 -1.62
N GLU A 245 -26.30 7.84 -0.91
CA GLU A 245 -26.23 6.49 -0.35
C GLU A 245 -26.13 5.43 -1.45
N GLU A 246 -26.88 5.59 -2.55
CA GLU A 246 -26.83 4.68 -3.69
C GLU A 246 -25.46 4.72 -4.39
N VAL A 247 -24.90 5.93 -4.58
CA VAL A 247 -23.56 6.09 -5.15
C VAL A 247 -22.52 5.48 -4.22
N LYS A 248 -22.57 5.79 -2.92
CA LYS A 248 -21.62 5.31 -1.91
C LYS A 248 -21.65 3.79 -1.75
N ALA A 249 -22.85 3.19 -1.76
CA ALA A 249 -22.99 1.73 -1.76
C ALA A 249 -22.40 1.11 -3.04
N PHE A 250 -22.62 1.74 -4.20
CA PHE A 250 -22.09 1.26 -5.45
C PHE A 250 -20.56 1.36 -5.51
N THR A 251 -19.97 2.51 -5.20
CA THR A 251 -18.51 2.73 -5.18
C THR A 251 -17.85 1.80 -4.18
N GLY A 252 -18.42 1.64 -2.98
CA GLY A 252 -17.94 0.73 -1.94
C GLY A 252 -18.04 -0.75 -2.30
N SER A 253 -18.93 -1.14 -3.21
CA SER A 253 -19.06 -2.53 -3.70
C SER A 253 -18.34 -2.80 -5.03
N TYR A 254 -17.75 -1.80 -5.66
CA TYR A 254 -17.13 -1.98 -6.97
C TYR A 254 -15.97 -2.98 -6.86
N GLY A 255 -15.89 -3.94 -7.77
CA GLY A 255 -14.95 -5.05 -7.68
C GLY A 255 -15.48 -6.27 -6.90
N THR A 256 -16.73 -6.26 -6.43
CA THR A 256 -17.36 -7.47 -5.86
C THR A 256 -18.17 -8.27 -6.87
N ASN A 257 -18.62 -7.65 -7.96
CA ASN A 257 -19.59 -8.27 -8.84
C ASN A 257 -18.93 -9.19 -9.88
N GLU A 258 -19.65 -10.20 -10.36
CA GLU A 258 -19.13 -11.15 -11.36
C GLU A 258 -18.66 -10.44 -12.64
N GLN A 259 -19.39 -9.42 -13.09
CA GLN A 259 -19.08 -8.63 -14.29
C GLN A 259 -17.90 -7.65 -14.11
N ASP A 260 -17.42 -7.43 -12.89
CA ASP A 260 -16.29 -6.53 -12.66
C ASP A 260 -14.99 -7.18 -13.16
N SER A 261 -14.08 -6.34 -13.66
CA SER A 261 -12.79 -6.83 -14.18
C SER A 261 -11.99 -7.55 -13.09
N GLY A 262 -11.16 -8.53 -13.47
CA GLY A 262 -10.28 -9.22 -12.52
C GLY A 262 -9.35 -8.26 -11.75
N VAL A 263 -8.96 -7.15 -12.38
CA VAL A 263 -8.19 -6.08 -11.77
C VAL A 263 -8.99 -5.35 -10.68
N ALA A 264 -10.23 -4.95 -10.96
CA ALA A 264 -11.11 -4.33 -9.96
C ALA A 264 -11.38 -5.27 -8.78
N LYS A 265 -11.58 -6.56 -9.06
CA LYS A 265 -11.73 -7.60 -8.02
C LYS A 265 -10.48 -7.73 -7.14
N ASN A 266 -9.28 -7.67 -7.75
CA ASN A 266 -8.02 -7.69 -7.02
C ASN A 266 -7.88 -6.48 -6.10
N HIS A 267 -8.08 -5.26 -6.63
CA HIS A 267 -8.03 -4.04 -5.82
C HIS A 267 -9.03 -4.07 -4.67
N PHE A 268 -10.28 -4.47 -4.94
CA PHE A 268 -11.30 -4.61 -3.89
C PHE A 268 -10.88 -5.59 -2.79
N SER A 269 -10.39 -6.77 -3.17
CA SER A 269 -9.91 -7.78 -2.22
C SER A 269 -8.80 -7.23 -1.31
N VAL A 270 -7.83 -6.54 -1.90
CA VAL A 270 -6.73 -5.92 -1.15
C VAL A 270 -7.22 -4.81 -0.21
N ILE A 271 -8.10 -3.91 -0.69
CA ILE A 271 -8.70 -2.85 0.12
C ILE A 271 -9.39 -3.46 1.34
N LYS A 272 -10.24 -4.47 1.11
CA LYS A 272 -10.98 -5.15 2.16
C LYS A 272 -10.07 -5.80 3.21
N GLU A 273 -8.99 -6.46 2.78
CA GLU A 273 -8.06 -7.09 3.72
C GLU A 273 -7.28 -6.06 4.55
N HIS A 274 -6.93 -4.90 3.97
CA HIS A 274 -6.31 -3.80 4.72
C HIS A 274 -7.28 -3.13 5.69
N GLU A 275 -8.54 -2.88 5.30
CA GLU A 275 -9.58 -2.35 6.18
C GLU A 275 -9.82 -3.30 7.36
N THR A 276 -9.99 -4.59 7.08
CA THR A 276 -10.21 -5.61 8.11
C THR A 276 -9.02 -5.69 9.09
N THR A 277 -7.79 -5.57 8.59
CA THR A 277 -6.59 -5.59 9.43
C THR A 277 -6.49 -4.34 10.29
N LYS A 278 -6.78 -3.16 9.72
CA LYS A 278 -6.79 -1.87 10.43
C LYS A 278 -7.86 -1.85 11.52
N ASP A 279 -9.05 -2.37 11.27
CA ASP A 279 -10.13 -2.40 12.24
C ASP A 279 -9.84 -3.38 13.37
N ALA A 280 -9.28 -4.57 13.06
CA ALA A 280 -8.81 -5.50 14.08
C ALA A 280 -7.73 -4.86 14.99
N GLU A 281 -6.77 -4.12 14.42
CA GLU A 281 -5.75 -3.39 15.20
C GLU A 281 -6.38 -2.34 16.14
N LYS A 282 -7.38 -1.58 15.67
CA LYS A 282 -8.10 -0.63 16.54
C LYS A 282 -8.81 -1.35 17.68
N GLU A 283 -9.49 -2.46 17.41
CA GLU A 283 -10.16 -3.26 18.43
C GLU A 283 -9.17 -3.78 19.47
N TRP A 284 -7.98 -4.23 19.05
CA TRP A 284 -6.98 -4.73 19.98
C TRP A 284 -6.34 -3.64 20.84
N ARG A 285 -6.25 -2.40 20.32
CA ARG A 285 -5.76 -1.23 21.04
C ARG A 285 -6.81 -0.59 21.95
N ALA A 286 -8.09 -0.76 21.66
CA ALA A 286 -9.15 -0.30 22.55
C ALA A 286 -8.93 -0.94 23.93
N LYS A 287 -8.73 -0.11 24.96
CA LYS A 287 -8.61 -0.60 26.33
C LYS A 287 -9.88 -1.38 26.67
N PRO A 288 -9.80 -2.56 27.31
CA PRO A 288 -10.99 -3.15 27.87
C PRO A 288 -11.61 -2.12 28.81
N ASN A 289 -12.88 -1.79 28.62
CA ASN A 289 -13.64 -0.95 29.54
C ASN A 289 -13.51 -1.57 30.94
N CYS A 290 -12.70 -0.95 31.79
CA CYS A 290 -12.66 -1.21 33.23
C CYS A 290 -13.76 -0.41 33.91
#